data_AF-V6L4N8-F1
#
_entry.id   AF-V6L4N8-F1
#
_cell.length_a   1.000
_cell.length_b   1.000
_cell.length_c   1.000
_cell.angle_alpha   90.00
_cell.angle_beta   90.00
_cell.angle_gamma   90.00
#
_symmetry.space_group_name_H-M   'P 1'
#
loop_
_entity.id
_entity.type
_entity.pdbx_description
1 polymer ?
#
loop_
_entity_poly.entity_id
_entity_poly.type
_entity_poly.pdbx_seq_one_letter_code
_entity_poly.pdbx_strand_id
1 'polypeptide(L)'
;MSEPVDPRTAYAITAAPSPGPSPSPSEPGADNEGSHPAPSPSPGPSPSPPAPWGTDPDLGVTPSFLRKRADDCETGSEIVRKTRGVAEDASKGLARAADGWDFVSSLDELEGRWEALNRVVVQRLDRAADNFRLSADAYDANETRTASQFS
;
A
#
# COMPACT_ATOMS: atom_id res chain seq x y z
N MET A 1 19.61 24.18 -11.04
CA MET A 1 20.34 23.73 -9.84
C MET A 1 19.29 23.16 -8.91
N SER A 2 19.20 21.83 -8.83
CA SER A 2 18.19 21.15 -8.01
C SER A 2 18.75 20.94 -6.61
N GLU A 3 18.04 21.43 -5.60
CA GLU A 3 18.46 21.23 -4.20
C GLU A 3 18.37 19.75 -3.79
N PRO A 4 19.27 19.27 -2.92
CA PRO A 4 19.20 17.91 -2.40
C PRO A 4 18.04 17.79 -1.40
N VAL A 5 17.07 16.92 -1.69
CA VAL A 5 15.97 16.61 -0.77
C VAL A 5 16.49 15.66 0.32
N ASP A 6 16.33 16.05 1.59
CA ASP A 6 16.70 15.23 2.74
C ASP A 6 15.73 14.01 2.86
N PRO A 7 16.24 12.76 2.84
CA PRO A 7 15.42 11.56 2.95
C PRO A 7 14.68 11.42 4.29
N ARG A 8 15.06 12.17 5.33
CA ARG A 8 14.34 12.19 6.63
C ARG A 8 12.99 12.88 6.54
N THR A 9 12.79 13.75 5.56
CA THR A 9 11.52 14.46 5.32
C THR A 9 10.47 13.57 4.64
N ALA A 10 10.90 12.51 3.95
CA ALA A 10 9.99 11.61 3.23
C ALA A 10 9.14 10.71 4.15
N TYR A 11 9.54 10.54 5.41
CA TYR A 11 8.89 9.61 6.35
C TYR A 11 8.04 10.29 7.44
N ALA A 12 7.85 11.61 7.39
CA ALA A 12 7.16 12.39 8.43
C ALA A 12 5.68 12.71 8.10
N ILE A 13 4.95 11.82 7.40
CA ILE A 13 3.50 11.98 7.19
C ILE A 13 2.78 10.83 7.88
N THR A 14 2.51 11.01 9.17
CA THR A 14 1.54 10.21 9.92
C THR A 14 0.40 11.09 10.39
N ALA A 15 -0.75 10.90 9.74
CA ALA A 15 -2.12 11.07 10.24
C ALA A 15 -2.51 12.41 10.89
N ALA A 16 -3.12 13.29 10.10
CA ALA A 16 -4.12 14.23 10.62
C ALA A 16 -5.51 13.55 10.58
N PRO A 17 -6.33 13.60 11.65
CA PRO A 17 -7.70 13.13 11.61
C PRO A 17 -8.54 14.02 10.69
N SER A 18 -9.34 13.40 9.83
CA SER A 18 -10.27 14.08 8.92
C SER A 18 -11.29 14.92 9.72
N PRO A 19 -11.45 16.23 9.47
CA PRO A 19 -12.57 16.97 10.03
C PRO A 19 -13.86 16.52 9.31
N GLY A 20 -14.86 16.10 10.09
CA GLY A 20 -16.18 15.73 9.58
C GLY A 20 -16.92 16.92 8.93
N PRO A 21 -18.01 16.65 8.19
CA PRO A 21 -18.72 17.68 7.45
C PRO A 21 -19.38 18.70 8.39
N SER A 22 -19.00 19.96 8.22
CA SER A 22 -19.63 21.12 8.86
C SER A 22 -20.93 21.48 8.10
N PRO A 23 -22.06 21.77 8.78
CA PRO A 23 -23.29 22.19 8.12
C PRO A 23 -23.20 23.66 7.66
N SER A 24 -23.54 23.93 6.40
CA SER A 24 -23.74 25.30 5.89
C SER A 24 -25.05 25.90 6.44
N PRO A 25 -25.07 27.20 6.77
CA PRO A 25 -26.29 27.90 7.15
C PRO A 25 -27.06 28.36 5.90
N SER A 26 -28.37 28.07 5.82
CA SER A 26 -29.26 28.65 4.82
C SER A 26 -29.82 29.99 5.33
N GLU A 27 -29.67 31.04 4.53
CA GLU A 27 -30.35 32.33 4.73
C GLU A 27 -31.87 32.20 4.51
N PRO A 28 -32.71 33.02 5.18
CA PRO A 28 -34.15 33.03 4.95
C PRO A 28 -34.51 34.08 3.87
N GLY A 29 -34.95 33.61 2.71
CA GLY A 29 -35.62 34.42 1.69
C GLY A 29 -37.14 34.37 1.86
N ALA A 30 -37.75 35.55 1.99
CA ALA A 30 -39.16 35.78 2.18
C ALA A 30 -40.00 35.57 0.90
N ASP A 31 -41.25 35.13 1.12
CA ASP A 31 -42.51 35.40 0.41
C ASP A 31 -42.57 35.35 -1.15
N ASN A 32 -43.41 34.47 -1.73
CA ASN A 32 -44.63 34.87 -2.47
C ASN A 32 -45.48 33.69 -3.00
N GLU A 33 -46.77 33.99 -3.16
CA GLU A 33 -47.95 33.20 -3.54
C GLU A 33 -47.88 32.29 -4.79
N GLY A 34 -48.75 31.26 -4.83
CA GLY A 34 -49.19 30.63 -6.08
C GLY A 34 -49.65 29.17 -5.97
N SER A 35 -50.91 28.93 -5.60
CA SER A 35 -51.54 27.61 -5.61
C SER A 35 -51.69 27.04 -7.04
N HIS A 36 -50.98 25.96 -7.35
CA HIS A 36 -51.32 25.02 -8.43
C HIS A 36 -51.20 23.58 -7.90
N PRO A 37 -52.19 22.69 -8.09
CA PRO A 37 -52.01 21.28 -7.77
C PRO A 37 -51.06 20.65 -8.79
N ALA A 38 -49.88 20.21 -8.34
CA ALA A 38 -48.95 19.45 -9.15
C ALA A 38 -49.56 18.08 -9.54
N PRO A 39 -49.37 17.59 -10.78
CA PRO A 39 -49.77 16.23 -11.14
C PRO A 39 -48.95 15.22 -10.31
N SER A 40 -49.59 14.14 -9.86
CA SER A 40 -48.94 13.08 -9.09
C SER A 40 -47.72 12.51 -9.84
N PRO A 41 -46.58 12.27 -9.18
CA PRO A 41 -45.44 11.64 -9.82
C PRO A 41 -45.81 10.21 -10.21
N SER A 42 -45.53 9.84 -11.46
CA SER A 42 -45.60 8.45 -11.93
C SER A 42 -44.73 7.55 -11.04
N PRO A 43 -45.13 6.29 -10.80
CA PRO A 43 -44.31 5.37 -10.01
C PRO A 43 -42.97 5.19 -10.71
N GLY A 44 -41.87 5.48 -10.00
CA GLY A 44 -40.54 5.12 -10.45
C GLY A 44 -40.41 3.61 -10.65
N PRO A 45 -39.40 3.14 -11.40
CA PRO A 45 -39.17 1.70 -11.57
C PRO A 45 -39.06 1.05 -10.19
N SER A 46 -39.75 -0.08 -10.02
CA SER A 46 -39.65 -0.87 -8.79
C SER A 46 -38.19 -1.25 -8.56
N PRO A 47 -37.69 -1.17 -7.31
CA PRO A 47 -36.34 -1.63 -7.00
C PRO A 47 -36.24 -3.11 -7.38
N SER A 48 -35.21 -3.46 -8.15
CA SER A 48 -34.88 -4.85 -8.41
C SER A 48 -34.69 -5.57 -7.07
N PRO A 49 -35.33 -6.71 -6.86
CA PRO A 49 -35.14 -7.46 -5.62
C PRO A 49 -33.65 -7.79 -5.48
N PRO A 50 -33.07 -7.63 -4.27
CA PRO A 50 -31.68 -7.99 -4.04
C PRO A 50 -31.50 -9.47 -4.40
N ALA A 51 -30.34 -9.81 -4.99
CA ALA A 51 -29.99 -11.20 -5.22
C ALA A 51 -30.18 -11.99 -3.91
N PRO A 52 -30.71 -13.22 -3.95
CA PRO A 52 -31.07 -13.98 -2.74
C PRO A 52 -29.87 -14.29 -1.84
N TRP A 53 -28.66 -14.04 -2.32
CA TRP A 53 -27.39 -14.28 -1.65
C TRP A 53 -26.77 -13.00 -1.04
N GLY A 54 -27.44 -11.84 -1.14
CA GLY A 54 -26.88 -10.56 -0.75
C GLY A 54 -25.89 -9.98 -1.76
N THR A 55 -25.21 -8.89 -1.39
CA THR A 55 -24.01 -8.41 -2.11
C THR A 55 -22.90 -9.44 -2.04
N ASP A 56 -21.99 -9.45 -3.02
CA ASP A 56 -20.80 -10.31 -2.98
C ASP A 56 -20.12 -10.21 -1.59
N PRO A 57 -19.71 -11.35 -1.00
CA PRO A 57 -19.02 -11.31 0.28
C PRO A 57 -17.75 -10.49 0.13
N ASP A 58 -17.57 -9.49 1.01
CA ASP A 58 -16.31 -8.76 1.12
C ASP A 58 -15.25 -9.68 1.72
N LEU A 59 -14.74 -10.58 0.88
CA LEU A 59 -13.57 -11.37 1.17
C LEU A 59 -12.39 -10.39 1.13
N GLY A 60 -12.00 -9.86 2.29
CA GLY A 60 -10.91 -8.87 2.43
C GLY A 60 -9.54 -9.31 1.88
N VAL A 61 -9.45 -10.50 1.27
CA VAL A 61 -8.33 -11.01 0.50
C VAL A 61 -8.85 -11.46 -0.86
N THR A 62 -8.54 -10.68 -1.90
CA THR A 62 -8.79 -11.02 -3.31
C THR A 62 -7.49 -11.41 -4.02
N PRO A 63 -7.55 -12.10 -5.18
CA PRO A 63 -6.36 -12.36 -6.00
C PRO A 63 -5.60 -11.07 -6.36
N SER A 64 -6.32 -9.99 -6.67
CA SER A 64 -5.72 -8.68 -6.96
C SER A 64 -5.03 -8.06 -5.75
N PHE A 65 -5.61 -8.20 -4.55
CA PHE A 65 -4.96 -7.81 -3.30
C PHE A 65 -3.65 -8.58 -3.08
N LEU A 66 -3.65 -9.90 -3.28
CA LEU A 66 -2.45 -10.73 -3.12
C LEU A 66 -1.35 -10.35 -4.12
N ARG A 67 -1.71 -10.11 -5.39
CA ARG A 67 -0.76 -9.62 -6.40
C ARG A 67 -0.14 -8.28 -6.00
N LYS A 68 -0.96 -7.34 -5.52
CA LYS A 68 -0.44 -6.07 -4.98
C LYS A 68 0.55 -6.27 -3.83
N ARG A 69 0.29 -7.22 -2.92
CA ARG A 69 1.23 -7.55 -1.83
C ARG A 69 2.53 -8.16 -2.35
N ALA A 70 2.50 -8.91 -3.45
CA ALA A 70 3.71 -9.38 -4.12
C ALA A 70 4.54 -8.20 -4.65
N ASP A 71 3.89 -7.25 -5.33
CA ASP A 71 4.56 -6.07 -5.89
C ASP A 71 5.14 -5.16 -4.78
N ASP A 72 4.45 -5.03 -3.64
CA ASP A 72 4.96 -4.33 -2.46
C ASP A 72 6.25 -4.99 -1.93
N CYS A 73 6.29 -6.34 -1.88
CA CYS A 73 7.47 -7.08 -1.44
C CYS A 73 8.65 -6.88 -2.42
N GLU A 74 8.39 -6.91 -3.72
CA GLU A 74 9.41 -6.65 -4.73
C GLU A 74 9.96 -5.22 -4.62
N THR A 75 9.07 -4.24 -4.52
CA THR A 75 9.46 -2.83 -4.30
C THR A 75 10.37 -2.70 -3.07
N GLY A 76 9.99 -3.32 -1.95
CA GLY A 76 10.81 -3.35 -0.74
C GLY A 76 12.17 -4.01 -0.97
N SER A 77 12.20 -5.14 -1.66
CA SER A 77 13.45 -5.86 -1.97
C SER A 77 14.39 -5.02 -2.83
N GLU A 78 13.87 -4.29 -3.83
CA GLU A 78 14.65 -3.40 -4.67
C GLU A 78 15.22 -2.21 -3.91
N ILE A 79 14.43 -1.61 -3.02
CA ILE A 79 14.88 -0.52 -2.16
C ILE A 79 16.08 -0.99 -1.32
N VAL A 80 15.99 -2.18 -0.71
CA VAL A 80 17.09 -2.74 0.09
C VAL A 80 18.30 -3.06 -0.79
N ARG A 81 18.12 -3.63 -1.99
CA ARG A 81 19.24 -3.89 -2.93
C ARG A 81 19.99 -2.62 -3.30
N LYS A 82 19.31 -1.47 -3.43
CA LYS A 82 19.93 -0.17 -3.70
C LYS A 82 20.82 0.34 -2.56
N THR A 83 20.70 -0.21 -1.35
CA THR A 83 21.57 0.15 -0.21
C THR A 83 22.87 -0.65 -0.15
N ARG A 84 23.05 -1.63 -1.04
CA ARG A 84 24.24 -2.47 -1.08
C ARG A 84 25.50 -1.62 -1.33
N GLY A 85 26.55 -1.88 -0.55
CA GLY A 85 27.83 -1.17 -0.66
C GLY A 85 27.84 0.19 0.04
N VAL A 86 26.70 0.72 0.50
CA VAL A 86 26.68 1.98 1.26
C VAL A 86 27.44 1.83 2.60
N ALA A 87 27.37 0.66 3.23
CA ALA A 87 28.13 0.39 4.44
C ALA A 87 29.63 0.28 4.16
N GLU A 88 30.03 -0.30 3.03
CA GLU A 88 31.42 -0.39 2.57
C GLU A 88 32.02 0.99 2.27
N ASP A 89 31.25 1.85 1.58
CA ASP A 89 31.69 3.21 1.29
C ASP A 89 31.84 4.04 2.57
N ALA A 90 30.89 3.89 3.50
CA ALA A 90 30.94 4.55 4.80
C ALA A 90 32.09 4.03 5.68
N SER A 91 32.33 2.72 5.70
CA SER A 91 33.40 2.07 6.48
C SER A 91 34.77 2.55 5.98
N LYS A 92 34.99 2.56 4.66
CA LYS A 92 36.22 3.07 4.03
C LYS A 92 36.44 4.55 4.29
N GLY A 93 35.39 5.35 4.18
CA GLY A 93 35.46 6.79 4.47
C GLY A 93 35.90 7.07 5.91
N LEU A 94 35.31 6.36 6.87
CA LEU A 94 35.63 6.48 8.28
C LEU A 94 37.04 5.94 8.60
N ALA A 95 37.40 4.78 8.04
CA ALA A 95 38.72 4.17 8.23
C ALA A 95 39.85 5.10 7.78
N ARG A 96 39.66 5.81 6.65
CA ARG A 96 40.63 6.81 6.17
C ARG A 96 40.76 8.01 7.12
N ALA A 97 39.67 8.45 7.73
CA ALA A 97 39.65 9.61 8.61
C ALA A 97 40.17 9.32 10.03
N ALA A 98 40.09 8.06 10.47
CA ALA A 98 40.47 7.59 11.79
C ALA A 98 41.68 6.63 11.75
N ASP A 99 42.67 6.93 10.90
CA ASP A 99 43.85 6.08 10.76
C ASP A 99 44.57 5.89 12.11
N GLY A 100 44.97 4.66 12.39
CA GLY A 100 45.59 4.26 13.66
C GLY A 100 44.62 4.06 14.84
N TRP A 101 43.30 4.16 14.66
CA TRP A 101 42.33 3.89 15.73
C TRP A 101 41.96 2.40 15.77
N ASP A 102 42.01 1.81 16.97
CA ASP A 102 41.76 0.36 17.17
C ASP A 102 40.37 -0.11 16.67
N PHE A 103 39.34 0.76 16.78
CA PHE A 103 37.97 0.41 16.41
C PHE A 103 37.76 0.22 14.90
N VAL A 104 38.67 0.70 14.04
CA VAL A 104 38.53 0.58 12.57
C VAL A 104 38.45 -0.89 12.16
N SER A 105 39.13 -1.78 12.88
CA SER A 105 39.05 -3.23 12.68
C SER A 105 37.64 -3.81 12.88
N SER A 106 36.82 -3.20 13.74
CA SER A 106 35.43 -3.63 14.00
C SER A 106 34.44 -3.16 12.92
N LEU A 107 34.84 -2.21 12.05
CA LEU A 107 33.97 -1.69 10.99
C LEU A 107 33.75 -2.72 9.89
N ASP A 108 34.76 -3.53 9.56
CA ASP A 108 34.67 -4.61 8.56
C ASP A 108 33.67 -5.69 9.00
N GLU A 109 33.70 -6.06 10.29
CA GLU A 109 32.74 -7.00 10.85
C GLU A 109 31.31 -6.43 10.83
N LEU A 110 31.15 -5.15 11.19
CA LEU A 110 29.85 -4.49 11.15
C LEU A 110 29.29 -4.41 9.72
N GLU A 111 30.12 -4.04 8.75
CA GLU A 111 29.80 -4.02 7.33
C GLU A 111 29.37 -5.42 6.85
N GLY A 112 30.16 -6.45 7.14
CA GLY A 112 29.86 -7.82 6.75
C GLY A 112 28.53 -8.31 7.31
N ARG A 113 28.22 -7.99 8.56
CA ARG A 113 26.93 -8.31 9.20
C ARG A 113 25.76 -7.54 8.58
N TRP A 114 25.95 -6.26 8.28
CA TRP A 114 24.95 -5.45 7.60
C TRP A 114 24.60 -6.02 6.23
N GLU A 115 25.61 -6.33 5.43
CA GLU A 115 25.42 -6.92 4.10
C GLU A 115 24.79 -8.32 4.18
N ALA A 116 25.12 -9.11 5.20
CA ALA A 116 24.47 -10.39 5.46
C ALA A 116 22.98 -10.21 5.81
N LEU A 117 22.64 -9.24 6.65
CA LEU A 117 21.25 -8.94 7.00
C LEU A 117 20.45 -8.50 5.77
N ASN A 118 21.01 -7.59 4.96
CA ASN A 118 20.37 -7.13 3.72
C ASN A 118 20.05 -8.29 2.78
N ARG A 119 20.98 -9.23 2.60
CA ARG A 119 20.74 -10.45 1.80
C ARG A 119 19.57 -11.27 2.33
N VAL A 120 19.50 -11.49 3.64
CA VAL A 120 18.42 -12.26 4.26
C VAL A 120 17.07 -11.56 4.09
N VAL A 121 17.01 -10.25 4.28
CA VAL A 121 15.78 -9.47 4.12
C VAL A 121 15.29 -9.55 2.67
N VAL A 122 16.18 -9.31 1.69
CA VAL A 122 15.86 -9.42 0.27
C VAL A 122 15.31 -10.80 -0.08
N GLN A 123 16.01 -11.87 0.32
CA GLN A 123 15.56 -13.25 0.05
C GLN A 123 14.19 -13.56 0.64
N ARG A 124 13.88 -13.04 1.84
CA ARG A 124 12.57 -13.24 2.47
C ARG A 124 11.47 -12.47 1.75
N LEU A 125 11.75 -11.25 1.28
CA LEU A 125 10.81 -10.45 0.51
C LEU A 125 10.52 -11.10 -0.86
N ASP A 126 11.55 -11.57 -1.56
CA ASP A 126 11.40 -12.28 -2.84
C ASP A 126 10.53 -13.53 -2.65
N ARG A 127 10.84 -14.35 -1.64
CA ARG A 127 10.05 -15.54 -1.32
C ARG A 127 8.60 -15.19 -0.94
N ALA A 128 8.39 -14.10 -0.23
CA ALA A 128 7.03 -13.65 0.12
C ALA A 128 6.25 -13.25 -1.13
N ALA A 129 6.88 -12.53 -2.07
CA ALA A 129 6.27 -12.15 -3.34
C ALA A 129 5.83 -13.39 -4.14
N ASP A 130 6.70 -14.39 -4.27
CA ASP A 130 6.39 -15.65 -4.95
C ASP A 130 5.20 -16.36 -4.31
N ASN A 131 5.17 -16.45 -2.98
CA ASN A 131 4.08 -17.08 -2.24
C ASN A 131 2.74 -16.34 -2.45
N PHE A 132 2.77 -15.01 -2.48
CA PHE A 132 1.57 -14.21 -2.74
C PHE A 132 1.03 -14.45 -4.15
N ARG A 133 1.89 -14.52 -5.17
CA ARG A 133 1.48 -14.84 -6.55
C ARG A 133 0.91 -16.24 -6.67
N LEU A 134 1.61 -17.23 -6.11
CA LEU A 134 1.14 -18.61 -6.10
C LEU A 134 -0.23 -18.73 -5.42
N SER A 135 -0.44 -17.99 -4.33
CA SER A 135 -1.73 -17.95 -3.64
C SER A 135 -2.81 -17.30 -4.52
N ALA A 136 -2.51 -16.16 -5.16
CA ALA A 136 -3.44 -15.48 -6.05
C ALA A 136 -3.89 -16.38 -7.22
N ASP A 137 -2.94 -17.07 -7.86
CA ASP A 137 -3.21 -17.98 -8.96
C ASP A 137 -4.06 -19.19 -8.51
N ALA A 138 -3.84 -19.68 -7.29
CA ALA A 138 -4.65 -20.74 -6.70
C ALA A 138 -6.11 -20.30 -6.44
N TYR A 139 -6.33 -19.04 -6.01
CA TYR A 139 -7.68 -18.49 -5.88
C TYR A 139 -8.38 -18.41 -7.24
N ASP A 140 -7.73 -17.82 -8.25
CA ASP A 140 -8.30 -17.69 -9.61
C ASP A 140 -8.65 -19.07 -10.21
N ALA A 141 -7.78 -20.06 -10.01
CA ALA A 141 -8.02 -21.42 -10.48
C ALA A 141 -9.21 -22.10 -9.76
N ASN A 142 -9.38 -21.87 -8.46
CA ASN A 142 -10.50 -22.39 -7.69
C ASN A 142 -11.83 -21.74 -8.10
N GLU A 143 -11.84 -20.43 -8.32
CA GLU A 143 -13.01 -19.70 -8.80
C GLU A 143 -13.43 -20.19 -10.18
N THR A 144 -12.49 -20.29 -11.12
CA THR A 144 -12.73 -20.79 -12.48
C THR A 144 -13.29 -22.22 -12.47
N ARG A 145 -12.71 -23.11 -11.64
CA ARG A 145 -13.18 -24.49 -11.50
C ARG A 145 -14.60 -24.54 -10.97
N THR A 146 -14.91 -23.72 -9.95
CA THR A 146 -16.24 -23.68 -9.33
C THR A 146 -17.27 -23.15 -10.31
N ALA A 147 -16.98 -22.04 -11.01
CA ALA A 147 -17.87 -21.47 -12.02
C ALA A 147 -18.21 -22.48 -13.13
N SER A 148 -17.23 -23.28 -13.55
CA SER A 148 -17.40 -24.31 -14.59
C SER A 148 -18.26 -25.49 -14.15
N GLN A 149 -18.45 -25.73 -12.85
CA GLN A 149 -19.32 -26.81 -12.35
C GLN A 149 -20.81 -26.44 -12.34
N PHE A 150 -21.13 -25.16 -12.42
CA PHE A 150 -22.49 -24.63 -12.40
C PHE A 150 -22.95 -24.06 -13.75
N SER A 151 -22.11 -24.14 -14.78
CA SER A 151 -22.44 -23.82 -16.18
C SER A 151 -22.81 -25.08 -16.94
#